data_AF-B1ZM10-F1
#
_entry.id   AF-B1ZM10-F1
#
_cell.length_a   1.000
_cell.length_b   1.000
_cell.length_c   1.000
_cell.angle_alpha   90.00
_cell.angle_beta   90.00
_cell.angle_gamma   90.00
#
_symmetry.space_group_name_H-M   'P 1'
#
loop_
_entity.id
_entity.type
_entity.pdbx_description
1 polymer ?
#
loop_
_entity_poly.entity_id
_entity_poly.type
_entity_poly.pdbx_seq_one_letter_code
_entity_poly.pdbx_strand_id
1 'polypeptide(L)'
;MDAEKKPAPLLDRAHLDAQTFGDADLAREVLSLFEDQCRRLLPALAEEGRPAEARADLAHTLKGAALGVGAMRVAQACVALEADLRARGAADLTALRTAAAATLDALGPETERRPNRS
;
A
#
# COMPACT_ATOMS: atom_id res chain seq x y z
N MET A 1 4.17 -29.07 -10.63
CA MET A 1 2.97 -28.35 -10.17
C MET A 1 3.50 -27.16 -9.41
N ASP A 2 3.85 -26.12 -10.15
CA ASP A 2 4.56 -24.98 -9.60
C ASP A 2 3.77 -23.78 -10.07
N ALA A 3 2.75 -23.46 -9.27
CA ALA A 3 2.01 -22.22 -9.43
C ALA A 3 3.04 -21.10 -9.27
N GLU A 4 3.54 -20.64 -10.41
CA GLU A 4 4.35 -19.45 -10.60
C GLU A 4 3.82 -18.40 -9.63
N LYS A 5 4.51 -18.19 -8.50
CA LYS A 5 4.17 -17.16 -7.53
C LYS A 5 4.46 -15.83 -8.22
N LYS A 6 3.60 -15.44 -9.17
CA LYS A 6 3.58 -14.09 -9.72
C LYS A 6 3.49 -13.18 -8.50
N PRO A 7 4.52 -12.37 -8.26
CA PRO A 7 4.52 -11.54 -7.07
C PRO A 7 3.30 -10.65 -7.19
N ALA A 8 2.41 -10.69 -6.17
CA ALA A 8 1.12 -10.01 -6.21
C ALA A 8 1.30 -8.59 -6.78
N PRO A 9 0.46 -8.16 -7.73
CA PRO A 9 0.66 -6.86 -8.36
C PRO A 9 0.74 -5.75 -7.31
N LEU A 10 1.56 -4.73 -7.57
CA LEU A 10 1.70 -3.57 -6.68
C LEU A 10 0.38 -2.80 -6.53
N LEU A 11 -0.45 -2.86 -7.57
CA LEU A 11 -1.78 -2.30 -7.65
C LEU A 11 -2.66 -3.23 -8.50
N ASP A 12 -3.81 -3.63 -7.98
CA ASP A 12 -4.83 -4.34 -8.75
C ASP A 12 -5.72 -3.35 -9.49
N ARG A 13 -5.44 -3.18 -10.80
CA ARG A 13 -6.18 -2.22 -11.63
C ARG A 13 -7.63 -2.64 -11.85
N ALA A 14 -7.93 -3.94 -11.87
CA ALA A 14 -9.30 -4.42 -11.99
C ALA A 14 -10.10 -4.14 -10.71
N HIS A 15 -9.45 -4.26 -9.55
CA HIS A 15 -10.04 -3.84 -8.27
C HIS A 15 -10.33 -2.34 -8.27
N LEU A 16 -9.36 -1.51 -8.66
CA LEU A 16 -9.54 -0.07 -8.71
C LEU A 16 -10.69 0.32 -9.66
N ASP A 17 -10.74 -0.27 -10.84
CA ASP A 17 -11.81 -0.05 -11.83
C ASP A 17 -13.19 -0.42 -11.26
N ALA A 18 -13.28 -1.55 -10.55
CA ALA A 18 -14.51 -1.96 -9.87
C ALA A 18 -14.91 -1.00 -8.73
N GLN A 19 -13.94 -0.47 -7.98
CA GLN A 19 -14.20 0.51 -6.91
C GLN A 19 -14.60 1.88 -7.45
N THR A 20 -14.16 2.24 -8.65
CA THR A 20 -14.47 3.54 -9.27
C THR A 20 -15.53 3.44 -10.36
N PHE A 21 -16.17 2.28 -10.52
CA PHE A 21 -17.17 2.01 -11.55
C PHE A 21 -16.67 2.33 -12.98
N GLY A 22 -15.37 2.14 -13.23
CA GLY A 22 -14.71 2.46 -14.50
C GLY A 22 -14.41 3.95 -14.71
N ASP A 23 -14.66 4.80 -13.72
CA ASP A 23 -14.37 6.23 -13.80
C ASP A 23 -12.88 6.50 -13.52
N ALA A 24 -12.19 7.05 -14.53
CA ALA A 24 -10.76 7.32 -14.47
C ALA A 24 -10.41 8.56 -13.63
N ASP A 25 -11.31 9.53 -13.52
CA ASP A 25 -11.11 10.71 -12.67
C ASP A 25 -11.25 10.33 -11.20
N LEU A 26 -12.28 9.55 -10.87
CA LEU A 26 -12.44 8.97 -9.54
C LEU A 26 -11.26 8.05 -9.20
N ALA A 27 -10.78 7.23 -10.14
CA ALA A 27 -9.60 6.38 -9.93
C ALA A 27 -8.37 7.22 -9.55
N ARG A 28 -8.15 8.35 -10.24
CA ARG A 28 -7.05 9.28 -9.91
C ARG A 28 -7.23 9.92 -8.54
N GLU A 29 -8.45 10.32 -8.19
CA GLU A 29 -8.75 10.92 -6.90
C GLU A 29 -8.47 9.95 -5.74
N VAL A 30 -8.97 8.72 -5.83
CA VAL A 30 -8.75 7.69 -4.79
C VAL A 30 -7.26 7.34 -4.68
N LEU A 31 -6.54 7.25 -5.81
CA LEU A 31 -5.08 7.03 -5.80
C LEU A 31 -4.32 8.20 -5.16
N SER A 32 -4.71 9.44 -5.45
CA SER A 32 -4.12 10.63 -4.82
C SER A 32 -4.36 10.67 -3.32
N LEU A 33 -5.56 10.28 -2.87
CA LEU A 33 -5.89 10.17 -1.44
C LEU A 33 -5.07 9.07 -0.75
N PHE A 34 -4.85 7.93 -1.42
CA PHE A 34 -3.99 6.88 -0.92
C PHE A 34 -2.53 7.33 -0.81
N GLU A 35 -2.02 8.07 -1.80
CA GLU A 35 -0.68 8.63 -1.78
C GLU A 35 -0.48 9.61 -0.59
N ASP A 36 -1.42 10.54 -0.39
CA ASP A 36 -1.37 11.48 0.73
C ASP A 36 -1.40 10.74 2.07
N GLN A 37 -2.25 9.71 2.20
CA GLN A 37 -2.28 8.85 3.40
C GLN A 37 -0.95 8.13 3.63
N CYS A 38 -0.31 7.58 2.59
CA CYS A 38 1.01 6.95 2.72
C CYS A 38 2.04 7.96 3.25
N ARG A 39 2.09 9.15 2.65
CA ARG A 39 3.04 10.21 3.02
C ARG A 39 2.84 10.70 4.46
N ARG A 40 1.61 10.70 4.97
CA ARG A 40 1.29 11.12 6.36
C ARG A 40 1.46 10.01 7.39
N LEU A 41 1.03 8.77 7.07
CA LEU A 41 0.99 7.67 8.03
C LEU A 41 2.35 6.98 8.19
N LEU A 42 3.16 6.86 7.13
CA LEU A 42 4.50 6.24 7.21
C LEU A 42 5.45 6.91 8.21
N PRO A 43 5.60 8.25 8.27
CA PRO A 43 6.46 8.88 9.29
C PRO A 43 5.87 8.71 10.70
N ALA A 44 4.54 8.80 10.84
CA ALA A 44 3.87 8.63 12.12
C ALA A 44 3.99 7.19 12.67
N LEU A 45 4.03 6.19 11.79
CA LEU A 45 4.33 4.80 12.14
C LEU A 45 5.79 4.60 12.58
N ALA A 46 6.71 5.39 12.04
CA ALA A 46 8.14 5.34 12.37
C ALA A 46 8.52 6.11 13.64
N GLU A 47 7.57 6.81 14.27
CA GLU A 47 7.80 7.60 15.47
C GLU A 47 8.00 6.70 16.69
N GLU A 48 9.25 6.53 17.11
CA GLU A 48 9.66 5.63 18.23
C GLU A 48 9.03 5.99 19.58
N GLY A 49 8.58 7.23 19.78
CA GLY A 49 7.89 7.67 20.99
C GLY A 49 6.39 7.33 21.04
N ARG A 50 5.80 6.90 19.92
CA ARG A 50 4.35 6.63 19.85
C ARG A 50 4.00 5.27 20.44
N PRO A 51 2.91 5.13 21.22
CA PRO A 51 2.47 3.83 21.73
C PRO A 51 2.24 2.80 20.62
N ALA A 52 2.52 1.53 20.91
CA ALA A 52 2.36 0.45 19.93
C ALA A 52 0.92 0.31 19.43
N GLU A 53 -0.08 0.51 20.30
CA GLU A 53 -1.50 0.51 19.93
C GLU A 53 -1.82 1.62 18.92
N ALA A 54 -1.37 2.85 19.20
CA ALA A 54 -1.56 3.97 18.29
C ALA A 54 -0.87 3.73 16.93
N ARG A 55 0.30 3.09 16.90
CA ARG A 55 0.92 2.68 15.63
C ARG A 55 0.11 1.59 14.93
N ALA A 56 -0.44 0.63 15.67
CA ALA A 56 -1.28 -0.43 15.10
C ALA A 56 -2.55 0.16 14.46
N ASP A 57 -3.15 1.19 15.06
CA ASP A 57 -4.29 1.90 14.49
C ASP A 57 -3.93 2.62 13.17
N LEU A 58 -2.77 3.28 13.12
CA LEU A 58 -2.29 3.90 11.86
C LEU A 58 -2.06 2.84 10.76
N ALA A 59 -1.49 1.69 11.13
CA ALA A 59 -1.29 0.57 10.21
C ALA A 59 -2.65 0.04 9.70
N HIS A 60 -3.64 -0.03 10.59
CA HIS A 60 -5.01 -0.40 10.25
C HIS A 60 -5.66 0.58 9.26
N THR A 61 -5.50 1.89 9.48
CA THR A 61 -5.97 2.92 8.55
C THR A 61 -5.30 2.78 7.18
N LEU A 62 -3.97 2.65 7.15
CA LEU A 62 -3.23 2.50 5.89
C LEU A 62 -3.59 1.21 5.15
N LYS A 63 -3.84 0.12 5.89
CA LYS A 63 -4.35 -1.14 5.34
C LYS A 63 -5.70 -0.93 4.64
N GLY A 64 -6.63 -0.22 5.27
CA GLY A 64 -7.94 0.07 4.68
C GLY A 64 -7.82 0.86 3.38
N ALA A 65 -6.98 1.90 3.37
CA ALA A 65 -6.71 2.70 2.18
C ALA A 65 -6.07 1.85 1.06
N ALA A 66 -5.09 1.00 1.42
CA ALA A 66 -4.43 0.10 0.48
C ALA A 66 -5.39 -0.91 -0.14
N LEU A 67 -6.31 -1.47 0.65
CA LEU A 67 -7.34 -2.37 0.14
C LEU A 67 -8.29 -1.66 -0.82
N GLY A 68 -8.71 -0.43 -0.51
CA GLY A 68 -9.60 0.36 -1.36
C GLY A 68 -9.03 0.70 -2.74
N VAL A 69 -7.70 0.82 -2.88
CA VAL A 69 -7.05 1.03 -4.18
C VAL A 69 -6.53 -0.26 -4.83
N GLY A 70 -6.63 -1.41 -4.14
CA GLY A 70 -6.05 -2.67 -4.60
C GLY A 70 -4.53 -2.78 -4.43
N ALA A 71 -3.91 -2.00 -3.55
CA ALA A 71 -2.48 -2.06 -3.21
C ALA A 71 -2.17 -3.22 -2.24
N MET A 72 -2.32 -4.45 -2.72
CA MET A 72 -2.30 -5.65 -1.88
C MET A 72 -1.00 -5.87 -1.11
N ARG A 73 0.16 -5.51 -1.68
CA ARG A 73 1.45 -5.63 -0.96
C ARG A 73 1.53 -4.71 0.24
N VAL A 74 1.01 -3.48 0.12
CA VAL A 74 0.96 -2.52 1.22
C VAL A 74 0.01 -3.03 2.29
N ALA A 75 -1.18 -3.50 1.90
CA ALA A 75 -2.14 -4.08 2.83
C ALA A 75 -1.56 -5.26 3.62
N GLN A 76 -0.86 -6.18 2.95
CA GLN A 76 -0.19 -7.32 3.59
C GLN A 76 0.91 -6.88 4.57
N ALA A 77 1.73 -5.90 4.19
CA ALA A 77 2.76 -5.36 5.07
C ALA A 77 2.16 -4.69 6.31
N CYS A 78 1.04 -3.95 6.16
CA CYS A 78 0.31 -3.39 7.28
C CYS A 78 -0.25 -4.47 8.22
N VAL A 79 -0.77 -5.58 7.68
CA VAL A 79 -1.27 -6.70 8.51
C VAL A 79 -0.14 -7.31 9.35
N ALA A 80 1.01 -7.57 8.75
CA ALA A 80 2.17 -8.10 9.47
C ALA A 80 2.65 -7.11 10.55
N LEU A 81 2.72 -5.82 10.20
CA LEU A 81 3.10 -4.76 11.14
C LEU A 81 2.12 -4.63 12.31
N GLU A 82 0.81 -4.63 12.04
CA GLU A 82 -0.25 -4.56 13.06
C GLU A 82 -0.17 -5.75 14.02
N ALA A 83 0.05 -6.96 13.50
CA ALA A 83 0.21 -8.17 14.30
C ALA A 83 1.44 -8.11 15.21
N ASP A 84 2.58 -7.66 14.67
CA ASP A 84 3.83 -7.54 15.41
C ASP A 84 3.76 -6.47 16.50
N LEU A 85 3.16 -5.32 16.21
CA LEU A 85 2.92 -4.25 17.18
C LEU A 85 2.04 -4.72 18.34
N ARG A 86 0.97 -5.48 18.05
CA ARG A 86 0.07 -6.01 19.09
C ARG A 86 0.70 -7.13 19.91
N ALA A 87 1.51 -7.98 19.28
CA ALA A 87 2.12 -9.12 19.95
C ALA A 87 3.38 -8.76 20.74
N ARG A 88 4.20 -7.84 20.23
CA ARG A 88 5.55 -7.55 20.75
C ARG A 88 5.76 -6.09 21.14
N GLY A 89 4.83 -5.19 20.84
CA GLY A 89 4.99 -3.76 21.07
C GLY A 89 5.96 -3.05 20.11
N ALA A 90 6.57 -3.79 19.18
CA ALA A 90 7.55 -3.31 18.23
C ALA A 90 7.43 -4.09 16.91
N ALA A 91 7.67 -3.43 15.79
CA ALA A 91 7.60 -4.05 14.47
C ALA A 91 8.57 -3.37 13.50
N ASP A 92 9.03 -4.13 12.50
CA ASP A 92 9.89 -3.61 11.43
C ASP A 92 9.06 -2.97 10.33
N LEU A 93 9.34 -1.70 10.05
CA LEU A 93 8.66 -0.91 9.02
C LEU A 93 9.28 -1.09 7.63
N THR A 94 10.41 -1.79 7.51
CA THR A 94 11.15 -1.92 6.26
C THR A 94 10.29 -2.51 5.15
N ALA A 95 9.54 -3.57 5.44
CA ALA A 95 8.64 -4.20 4.48
C ALA A 95 7.54 -3.25 4.01
N LEU A 96 6.90 -2.53 4.94
CA LEU A 96 5.85 -1.56 4.63
C LEU A 96 6.38 -0.39 3.81
N ARG A 97 7.52 0.19 4.21
CA ARG A 97 8.18 1.29 3.47
C ARG A 97 8.55 0.87 2.07
N THR A 98 9.11 -0.33 1.90
CA THR A 98 9.49 -0.86 0.59
C THR A 98 8.27 -1.07 -0.30
N ALA A 99 7.21 -1.68 0.24
CA ALA A 99 5.97 -1.88 -0.49
C ALA A 99 5.32 -0.56 -0.89
N ALA A 100 5.22 0.39 0.05
CA ALA A 100 4.63 1.70 -0.21
C ALA A 100 5.44 2.49 -1.24
N ALA A 101 6.77 2.53 -1.12
CA ALA A 101 7.63 3.20 -2.09
C ALA A 101 7.47 2.61 -3.50
N ALA A 102 7.47 1.28 -3.63
CA ALA A 102 7.28 0.61 -4.92
C ALA A 102 5.87 0.87 -5.51
N THR A 103 4.83 0.91 -4.67
CA THR A 103 3.48 1.25 -5.14
C THR A 103 3.43 2.72 -5.58
N LEU A 104 3.95 3.67 -4.80
CA LEU A 104 3.97 5.10 -5.14
C LEU A 104 4.77 5.37 -6.43
N ASP A 105 5.91 4.71 -6.62
CA ASP A 105 6.69 4.79 -7.85
C ASP A 105 5.87 4.31 -9.07
N ALA A 106 5.10 3.23 -8.90
CA ALA A 106 4.19 2.73 -9.93
C ALA A 106 2.99 3.65 -10.20
N LEU A 107 2.64 4.56 -9.28
CA LEU A 107 1.62 5.62 -9.47
C LEU A 107 2.19 6.89 -10.11
N GLY A 108 3.52 7.06 -10.10
CA GLY A 108 4.21 8.14 -10.79
C GLY A 108 3.85 8.20 -12.28
N PRO A 109 4.09 9.34 -12.95
CA PRO A 109 3.62 9.54 -14.31
C PRO A 109 4.07 8.36 -15.18
N GLU A 110 3.12 7.82 -15.95
CA GLU A 110 3.20 6.67 -16.85
C GLU A 110 4.24 6.84 -18.00
N THR A 111 5.26 7.67 -17.80
CA THR A 111 6.13 8.23 -18.81
C THR A 111 7.08 7.23 -19.48
N GLU A 112 7.23 6.00 -19.00
CA GLU A 112 8.23 5.09 -19.60
C GLU A 112 7.91 3.59 -19.53
N ARG A 113 6.64 3.20 -19.74
CA ARG A 113 6.33 1.84 -20.19
C ARG A 113 5.91 1.83 -21.65
N ARG A 114 6.87 2.14 -22.54
CA ARG A 114 6.80 1.62 -23.91
C ARG A 114 6.86 0.09 -23.83
N PRO A 115 5.87 -0.65 -24.33
CA PRO A 115 6.00 -2.09 -24.47
C PRO A 115 7.08 -2.36 -25.52
N ASN A 116 8.17 -3.01 -25.11
CA ASN A 116 9.16 -3.55 -26.03
C ASN A 116 8.48 -4.67 -26.82
N ARG A 117 8.02 -4.36 -28.04
CA ARG A 117 7.74 -5.36 -29.08
C ARG A 117 9.07 -5.73 -29.72
N SER A 118 9.49 -6.98 -29.56
CA SER A 118 10.27 -7.73 -30.54
C SER A 118 10.04 -9.22 -30.29
#